data_AF-A0A1H8NR34-F1
#
_entry.id   AF-A0A1H8NR34-F1
#
_cell.length_a   1.000
_cell.length_b   1.000
_cell.length_c   1.000
_cell.angle_alpha   90.00
_cell.angle_beta   90.00
_cell.angle_gamma   90.00
#
_symmetry.space_group_name_H-M   'P 1'
#
loop_
_entity.id
_entity.type
_entity.pdbx_description
1 polymer ?
#
loop_
_entity_poly.entity_id
_entity_poly.type
_entity_poly.pdbx_seq_one_letter_code
_entity_poly.pdbx_strand_id
1 'polypeptide(L)'
;MKKLHFILIAIFFCVNAKAQDLNPVKFRVYSKKISRVETEICMEARIDTGWQIYSLNIADGGPIKTQVTFKPSKYYRLSGAVSESARDSIYSDAFGMNIRYFKRRAIFIQKIITTKANIIIRGKLSYMANNDKMCLPPDSVNFELKIGG
;
A
#
# COMPACT_ATOMS: atom_id res chain seq x y z
N MET A 1 -36.26 37.93 -22.05
CA MET A 1 -36.47 36.76 -21.17
C MET A 1 -35.94 35.43 -21.77
N LYS A 2 -35.99 35.20 -23.10
CA LYS A 2 -35.45 33.98 -23.73
C LYS A 2 -33.91 33.83 -23.66
N LYS A 3 -33.17 34.95 -23.64
CA LYS A 3 -31.70 34.95 -23.48
C LYS A 3 -31.22 34.59 -22.06
N LEU A 4 -32.08 34.75 -21.05
CA LEU A 4 -31.75 34.41 -19.66
C LEU A 4 -31.85 32.89 -19.39
N HIS A 5 -32.74 32.20 -20.11
CA HIS A 5 -32.89 30.75 -20.04
C HIS A 5 -31.68 30.01 -20.63
N PHE A 6 -31.05 30.57 -21.68
CA PHE A 6 -29.83 30.01 -22.27
C PHE A 6 -28.62 30.06 -21.31
N ILE A 7 -28.58 31.06 -20.41
CA ILE A 7 -27.48 31.21 -19.44
C ILE A 7 -27.63 30.22 -18.28
N LEU A 8 -28.86 29.91 -17.86
CA LEU A 8 -29.12 28.92 -16.79
C LEU A 8 -28.77 27.48 -17.22
N ILE A 9 -28.98 27.13 -18.49
CA ILE A 9 -28.66 25.78 -19.02
C ILE A 9 -27.13 25.59 -19.16
N ALA A 10 -26.37 26.65 -19.46
CA ALA A 10 -24.92 26.59 -19.55
C ALA A 10 -24.22 26.39 -18.19
N ILE A 11 -24.81 26.91 -17.10
CA ILE A 11 -24.26 26.77 -15.73
C ILE A 11 -24.43 25.34 -15.19
N PHE A 12 -25.46 24.61 -15.63
CA PHE A 12 -25.72 23.24 -15.16
C PHE A 12 -24.72 22.20 -15.70
N PHE A 13 -23.95 22.54 -16.76
CA PHE A 13 -23.02 21.60 -17.41
C PHE A 13 -21.62 21.56 -16.76
N CYS A 14 -21.29 22.51 -15.88
CA CYS A 14 -19.93 22.63 -15.31
C CYS A 14 -19.68 21.76 -14.07
N VAL A 15 -20.67 21.03 -13.54
CA VAL A 15 -20.57 20.40 -12.20
C VAL A 15 -20.13 18.92 -12.20
N ASN A 16 -19.68 18.36 -13.34
CA ASN A 16 -19.31 16.94 -13.45
C ASN A 16 -17.80 16.68 -13.60
N ALA A 17 -16.93 17.61 -13.17
CA ALA A 17 -15.50 17.33 -13.07
C ALA A 17 -15.24 16.35 -11.91
N LYS A 18 -15.28 15.05 -12.21
CA LYS A 18 -14.76 14.01 -11.31
C LYS A 18 -13.25 14.22 -11.23
N ALA A 19 -12.75 14.73 -10.11
CA ALA A 19 -11.35 14.54 -9.75
C ALA A 19 -11.10 13.02 -9.72
N GLN A 20 -10.35 12.50 -10.69
CA GLN A 20 -10.00 11.10 -10.69
C GLN A 20 -8.91 10.93 -9.64
N ASP A 21 -9.25 10.33 -8.50
CA ASP A 21 -8.27 9.95 -7.49
C ASP A 21 -7.22 9.05 -8.16
N LEU A 22 -6.04 9.62 -8.37
CA LEU A 22 -4.91 8.95 -9.01
C LEU A 22 -4.36 7.93 -8.02
N ASN A 23 -4.82 6.67 -8.16
CA ASN A 23 -4.35 5.57 -7.34
C ASN A 23 -3.63 4.51 -8.21
N PRO A 24 -2.32 4.68 -8.46
CA PRO A 24 -1.55 3.80 -9.33
C PRO A 24 -1.13 2.49 -8.64
N VAL A 25 -1.51 2.27 -7.37
CA VAL A 25 -1.09 1.10 -6.59
C VAL A 25 -2.29 0.44 -5.92
N LYS A 26 -2.63 -0.76 -6.37
CA LYS A 26 -3.74 -1.54 -5.81
C LYS A 26 -3.21 -2.63 -4.90
N PHE A 27 -3.68 -2.65 -3.66
CA PHE A 27 -3.30 -3.68 -2.68
C PHE A 27 -4.33 -4.80 -2.59
N ARG A 28 -3.84 -6.04 -2.56
CA ARG A 28 -4.60 -7.23 -2.17
C ARG A 28 -3.95 -7.83 -0.93
N VAL A 29 -4.70 -7.93 0.16
CA VAL A 29 -4.24 -8.57 1.40
C VAL A 29 -4.95 -9.90 1.57
N TYR A 30 -4.20 -10.96 1.82
CA TYR A 30 -4.73 -12.31 2.01
C TYR A 30 -3.85 -13.10 2.98
N SER A 31 -4.39 -14.21 3.49
CA SER A 31 -3.66 -15.10 4.38
C SER A 31 -3.36 -16.45 3.73
N LYS A 32 -2.21 -17.03 4.06
CA LYS A 32 -1.82 -18.40 3.69
C LYS A 32 -1.52 -19.18 4.97
N LYS A 33 -2.29 -20.23 5.24
CA LYS A 33 -2.06 -21.13 6.38
C LYS A 33 -0.80 -21.95 6.13
N ILE A 34 0.11 -21.97 7.11
CA ILE A 34 1.35 -22.74 7.07
C ILE A 34 1.23 -23.98 7.94
N SER A 35 0.61 -23.83 9.11
CA SER A 35 0.30 -24.93 10.03
C SER A 35 -0.99 -24.64 10.79
N ARG A 36 -1.30 -25.45 11.81
CA ARG A 36 -2.44 -25.20 12.70
C ARG A 36 -2.34 -23.86 13.44
N VAL A 37 -1.13 -23.40 13.72
CA VAL A 37 -0.88 -22.17 14.51
C VAL A 37 -0.09 -21.11 13.75
N GLU A 38 0.48 -21.44 12.59
CA GLU A 38 1.26 -20.49 11.80
C GLU A 38 0.51 -20.07 10.54
N THR A 39 0.50 -18.76 10.29
CA THR A 39 -0.12 -18.16 9.10
C THR A 39 0.75 -17.04 8.56
N GLU A 40 0.86 -16.97 7.24
CA GLU A 40 1.45 -15.84 6.53
C GLU A 40 0.36 -14.85 6.15
N ILE A 41 0.57 -13.58 6.47
CA ILE A 41 -0.21 -12.47 5.96
C ILE A 41 0.55 -11.88 4.77
N CYS A 42 -0.04 -12.00 3.58
CA CYS A 42 0.54 -11.54 2.33
C CYS A 42 -0.15 -10.25 1.90
N MET A 43 0.62 -9.19 1.71
CA MET A 43 0.18 -7.90 1.20
C MET A 43 0.81 -7.72 -0.19
N GLU A 44 0.01 -7.94 -1.24
CA GLU A 44 0.45 -7.82 -2.62
C GLU A 44 0.06 -6.46 -3.19
N ALA A 45 1.06 -5.67 -3.61
CA ALA A 45 0.87 -4.45 -4.37
C ALA A 45 0.92 -4.76 -5.87
N ARG A 46 -0.08 -4.33 -6.62
CA ARG A 46 -0.03 -4.21 -8.09
C ARG A 46 0.18 -2.76 -8.44
N ILE A 47 1.26 -2.47 -9.16
CA ILE A 47 1.75 -1.13 -9.42
C ILE A 47 1.61 -0.88 -10.93
N ASP A 48 0.94 0.20 -11.30
CA ASP A 48 0.76 0.56 -12.70
C ASP A 48 2.10 0.86 -13.38
N THR A 49 2.18 0.64 -14.70
CA THR A 49 3.39 0.86 -15.48
C THR A 49 3.87 2.31 -15.36
N GLY A 50 5.18 2.50 -15.17
CA GLY A 50 5.79 3.82 -14.96
C GLY A 50 5.76 4.31 -13.51
N TRP A 51 5.09 3.60 -12.60
CA TRP A 51 5.08 3.89 -11.17
C TRP A 51 5.99 2.95 -10.38
N GLN A 52 6.42 3.44 -9.23
CA GLN A 52 7.20 2.68 -8.26
C GLN A 52 6.83 3.04 -6.81
N ILE A 53 7.02 2.07 -5.91
CA ILE A 53 6.92 2.28 -4.46
C ILE A 53 8.22 1.87 -3.78
N TYR A 54 8.54 2.49 -2.66
CA TYR A 54 9.78 2.26 -1.93
C TYR A 54 9.77 0.96 -1.11
N SER A 55 10.96 0.39 -0.91
CA SER A 55 11.19 -0.78 -0.06
C SER A 55 10.88 -0.51 1.42
N LEU A 56 10.63 -1.58 2.21
CA LEU A 56 10.66 -1.54 3.68
C LEU A 56 12.06 -1.23 4.22
N ASN A 57 13.10 -1.47 3.41
CA ASN A 57 14.51 -1.45 3.80
C ASN A 57 15.28 -0.34 3.07
N ILE A 58 15.04 0.89 3.53
CA ILE A 58 15.79 2.09 3.15
C ILE A 58 16.48 2.61 4.42
N ALA A 59 17.76 2.96 4.29
CA ALA A 59 18.53 3.54 5.39
C ALA A 59 18.04 4.95 5.73
N ASP A 60 18.33 5.40 6.95
CA ASP A 60 17.95 6.72 7.40
C ASP A 60 18.56 7.81 6.51
N GLY A 61 17.83 8.90 6.31
CA GLY A 61 18.19 9.96 5.35
C GLY A 61 17.66 9.75 3.93
N GLY A 62 17.10 8.57 3.62
CA GLY A 62 16.43 8.29 2.35
C GLY A 62 14.95 8.75 2.30
N PRO A 63 14.22 8.41 1.22
CA PRO A 63 12.81 8.74 1.08
C PRO A 63 11.93 7.95 2.05
N ILE A 64 10.67 8.38 2.18
CA ILE A 64 9.66 7.71 3.01
C ILE A 64 9.45 6.28 2.52
N LYS A 65 9.95 5.32 3.31
CA LYS A 65 9.84 3.89 3.04
C LYS A 65 8.43 3.36 3.20
N THR A 66 8.12 2.26 2.52
CA THR A 66 6.91 1.50 2.84
C THR A 66 6.98 1.07 4.30
N GLN A 67 5.85 1.06 5.00
CA GLN A 67 5.77 0.60 6.39
C GLN A 67 4.52 -0.26 6.57
N VAL A 68 4.67 -1.37 7.28
CA VAL A 68 3.56 -2.25 7.64
C VAL A 68 3.48 -2.32 9.16
N THR A 69 2.29 -2.09 9.69
CA THR A 69 2.00 -2.13 11.13
C THR A 69 0.80 -3.02 11.40
N PHE A 70 0.81 -3.70 12.55
CA PHE A 70 -0.28 -4.57 12.99
C PHE A 70 -0.79 -4.08 14.34
N LYS A 71 -2.11 -4.09 14.54
CA LYS A 71 -2.71 -3.75 15.84
C LYS A 71 -2.39 -4.88 16.85
N PRO A 72 -1.81 -4.60 18.03
CA PRO A 72 -1.54 -5.64 19.02
C PRO A 72 -2.81 -6.40 19.45
N SER A 73 -2.66 -7.68 19.77
CA SER A 73 -3.74 -8.55 20.23
C SER A 73 -3.18 -9.69 21.08
N LYS A 74 -3.97 -10.19 22.05
CA LYS A 74 -3.62 -11.40 22.83
C LYS A 74 -3.80 -12.71 22.06
N TYR A 75 -4.42 -12.65 20.87
CA TYR A 75 -4.79 -13.82 20.08
C TYR A 75 -3.77 -14.24 19.02
N TYR A 76 -2.74 -13.41 18.80
CA TYR A 76 -1.62 -13.75 17.94
C TYR A 76 -0.36 -12.99 18.35
N ARG A 77 0.79 -13.48 17.90
CA ARG A 77 2.06 -12.76 17.94
C ARG A 77 2.68 -12.69 16.56
N LEU A 78 3.39 -11.60 16.28
CA LEU A 78 4.21 -11.49 15.08
C LEU A 78 5.45 -12.38 15.25
N SER A 79 5.82 -13.09 14.20
CA SER A 79 7.01 -13.95 14.16
C SER A 79 8.04 -13.33 13.20
N GLY A 80 8.96 -12.55 13.75
CA GLY A 80 9.98 -11.84 12.98
C GLY A 80 9.44 -10.59 12.28
N ALA A 81 10.32 -9.95 11.52
CA ALA A 81 10.01 -8.77 10.72
C ALA A 81 9.22 -9.13 9.45
N VAL A 82 8.57 -8.13 8.86
CA VAL A 82 7.95 -8.24 7.54
C VAL A 82 9.04 -8.45 6.49
N SER A 83 8.90 -9.51 5.69
CA SER A 83 9.77 -9.74 4.55
C SER A 83 9.18 -9.13 3.27
N GLU A 84 10.02 -8.94 2.27
CA GLU A 84 9.62 -8.37 0.97
C GLU A 84 10.18 -9.21 -0.18
N SER A 85 9.44 -9.27 -1.29
CA SER A 85 9.85 -9.87 -2.57
C SER A 85 11.11 -9.23 -3.15
N ALA A 86 11.69 -9.79 -4.21
CA ALA A 86 12.79 -9.15 -4.94
C ALA A 86 12.45 -7.70 -5.32
N ARG A 87 13.44 -6.81 -5.23
CA ARG A 87 13.34 -5.37 -5.46
C ARG A 87 14.44 -4.92 -6.42
N ASP A 88 14.19 -3.80 -7.09
CA ASP A 88 15.23 -3.08 -7.84
C ASP A 88 15.98 -2.12 -6.91
N SER A 89 17.15 -1.67 -7.33
CA SER A 89 17.96 -0.69 -6.62
C SER A 89 18.55 0.32 -7.59
N ILE A 90 18.55 1.59 -7.22
CA ILE A 90 19.20 2.66 -7.99
C ILE A 90 19.95 3.59 -7.05
N TYR A 91 21.11 4.10 -7.48
CA TYR A 91 21.77 5.17 -6.77
C TYR A 91 21.01 6.48 -7.00
N SER A 92 20.70 7.19 -5.93
CA SER A 92 20.00 8.46 -6.02
C SER A 92 20.90 9.60 -5.57
N ASP A 93 21.27 10.47 -6.50
CA ASP A 93 22.08 11.65 -6.22
C ASP A 93 21.40 12.56 -5.19
N ALA A 94 20.06 12.69 -5.25
CA ALA A 94 19.28 13.50 -4.32
C ALA A 94 19.40 13.06 -2.84
N PHE A 95 19.71 11.79 -2.60
CA PHE A 95 19.82 11.21 -1.26
C PHE A 95 21.24 10.68 -0.98
N GLY A 96 22.16 10.79 -1.94
CA GLY A 96 23.53 10.28 -1.83
C GLY A 96 23.65 8.77 -1.56
N MET A 97 22.62 7.98 -1.89
CA MET A 97 22.53 6.58 -1.46
C MET A 97 21.80 5.67 -2.45
N ASN A 98 21.99 4.36 -2.28
CA ASN A 98 21.20 3.36 -2.99
C ASN A 98 19.79 3.27 -2.39
N ILE A 99 18.78 3.46 -3.25
CA ILE A 99 17.37 3.37 -2.91
C ILE A 99 16.78 2.13 -3.55
N ARG A 100 16.11 1.33 -2.73
CA ARG A 100 15.40 0.13 -3.17
C ARG A 100 13.92 0.43 -3.41
N TYR A 101 13.40 -0.06 -4.52
CA TYR A 101 12.01 0.19 -4.93
C TYR A 101 11.44 -1.01 -5.69
N PHE A 102 10.13 -1.00 -5.88
CA PHE A 102 9.39 -2.00 -6.65
C PHE A 102 8.70 -1.36 -7.84
N LYS A 103 8.72 -2.06 -8.98
CA LYS A 103 7.92 -1.77 -10.18
C LYS A 103 7.01 -2.95 -10.48
N ARG A 104 5.83 -2.68 -11.05
CA ARG A 104 4.79 -3.66 -11.44
C ARG A 104 4.15 -4.46 -10.29
N ARG A 105 4.96 -5.00 -9.37
CA ARG A 105 4.50 -5.86 -8.28
C ARG A 105 5.43 -5.82 -7.08
N ALA A 106 4.85 -5.78 -5.88
CA ALA A 106 5.56 -6.02 -4.63
C ALA A 106 4.77 -7.02 -3.78
N ILE A 107 5.45 -7.91 -3.05
CA ILE A 107 4.81 -8.72 -2.00
C ILE A 107 5.52 -8.43 -0.69
N PHE A 108 4.74 -8.10 0.33
CA PHE A 108 5.18 -8.06 1.72
C PHE A 108 4.55 -9.23 2.48
N ILE A 109 5.33 -9.93 3.31
CA ILE A 109 4.88 -11.11 4.04
C ILE A 109 5.20 -10.96 5.53
N GLN A 110 4.17 -11.02 6.38
CA GLN A 110 4.33 -11.13 7.82
C GLN A 110 3.93 -12.53 8.27
N LYS A 111 4.84 -13.24 8.93
CA LYS A 111 4.50 -14.49 9.63
C LYS A 111 3.89 -14.18 10.98
N ILE A 112 2.82 -14.88 11.33
CA ILE A 112 2.17 -14.77 12.63
C ILE A 112 1.92 -16.15 13.24
N ILE A 113 1.89 -16.17 14.57
CA ILE A 113 1.54 -17.35 15.36
C ILE A 113 0.24 -17.05 16.09
N THR A 114 -0.80 -17.81 15.80
CA THR A 114 -2.13 -17.68 16.40
C THR A 114 -2.25 -18.52 17.66
N THR A 115 -2.86 -17.98 18.71
CA THR A 115 -3.14 -18.71 19.96
C THR A 115 -4.59 -19.21 20.06
N LYS A 116 -5.46 -18.78 19.14
CA LYS A 116 -6.87 -19.16 19.06
C LYS A 116 -7.30 -19.29 17.60
N ALA A 117 -8.26 -20.17 17.33
CA ALA A 117 -8.96 -20.22 16.04
C ALA A 117 -9.93 -19.05 15.87
N ASN A 118 -10.27 -18.71 14.62
CA ASN A 118 -11.26 -17.69 14.27
C ASN A 118 -10.94 -16.32 14.88
N ILE A 119 -9.76 -15.79 14.54
CA ILE A 119 -9.29 -14.49 15.00
C ILE A 119 -9.35 -13.45 13.88
N ILE A 120 -9.33 -12.18 14.28
CA ILE A 120 -9.25 -11.04 13.36
C ILE A 120 -7.89 -10.38 13.52
N ILE A 121 -7.21 -10.19 12.40
CA ILE A 121 -5.94 -9.46 12.32
C ILE A 121 -6.22 -8.13 11.64
N ARG A 122 -5.75 -7.04 12.26
CA ARG A 122 -5.86 -5.70 11.72
C ARG A 122 -4.48 -5.10 11.54
N GLY A 123 -4.30 -4.38 10.45
CA GLY A 123 -3.06 -3.68 10.19
C GLY A 123 -3.24 -2.52 9.24
N LYS A 124 -2.14 -1.83 9.02
CA LYS A 124 -2.02 -0.70 8.12
C LYS A 124 -0.73 -0.82 7.34
N LEU A 125 -0.84 -0.71 6.01
CA LEU A 125 0.30 -0.57 5.11
C LEU A 125 0.33 0.89 4.64
N SER A 126 1.43 1.59 4.89
CA SER A 126 1.66 2.97 4.43
C SER A 126 2.76 2.98 3.38
N TYR A 127 2.59 3.73 2.30
CA TYR A 127 3.50 3.73 1.15
C TYR A 127 3.50 5.09 0.47
N MET A 128 4.50 5.32 -0.38
CA MET A 128 4.57 6.49 -1.25
C MET A 128 4.80 6.01 -2.68
N ALA A 129 4.04 6.55 -3.63
CA ALA A 129 4.08 6.16 -5.04
C ALA A 129 4.62 7.30 -5.89
N ASN A 130 5.66 7.01 -6.68
CA ASN A 130 6.35 8.01 -7.49
C ASN A 130 6.49 7.52 -8.93
N ASN A 131 6.62 8.48 -9.85
CA ASN A 131 7.06 8.26 -11.21
C ASN A 131 8.10 9.32 -11.59
N ASP A 132 8.54 9.33 -12.85
CA ASP A 132 9.60 10.23 -13.33
C ASP A 132 9.21 11.72 -13.30
N LYS A 133 7.93 12.04 -13.11
CA LYS A 133 7.40 13.42 -13.17
C LYS A 133 6.94 13.95 -11.82
N MET A 134 6.49 13.08 -10.91
CA MET A 134 5.89 13.46 -9.66
C MET A 134 6.00 12.39 -8.58
N CYS A 135 5.96 12.86 -7.34
CA CYS A 135 5.79 12.04 -6.15
C CYS A 135 4.41 12.31 -5.56
N LEU A 136 3.62 11.26 -5.33
CA LEU A 136 2.34 11.41 -4.64
C LEU A 136 2.58 11.54 -3.13
N PRO A 137 1.70 12.24 -2.39
CA PRO A 137 1.72 12.20 -0.94
C PRO A 137 1.66 10.75 -0.43
N PRO A 138 2.26 10.44 0.73
CA PRO A 138 2.12 9.12 1.34
C PRO A 138 0.65 8.75 1.54
N ASP A 139 0.29 7.52 1.20
CA ASP A 139 -1.04 6.96 1.37
C ASP A 139 -0.98 5.70 2.26
N SER A 140 -2.13 5.28 2.78
CA SER A 140 -2.22 4.09 3.62
C SER A 140 -3.47 3.25 3.38
N VAL A 141 -3.27 1.94 3.35
CA VAL A 141 -4.33 0.94 3.26
C VAL A 141 -4.47 0.25 4.61
N ASN A 142 -5.61 0.45 5.26
CA ASN A 142 -6.01 -0.36 6.41
C ASN A 142 -6.56 -1.69 5.92
N PHE A 143 -6.21 -2.78 6.59
CA PHE A 143 -6.75 -4.11 6.27
C PHE A 143 -7.23 -4.83 7.52
N GLU A 144 -8.23 -5.67 7.30
CA GLU A 144 -8.76 -6.62 8.28
C GLU A 144 -8.84 -8.00 7.63
N LEU A 145 -8.27 -9.01 8.28
CA LEU A 145 -8.31 -10.40 7.83
C LEU A 145 -8.87 -11.30 8.92
N LYS A 146 -9.88 -12.09 8.56
CA LYS A 146 -10.41 -13.18 9.38
C LYS A 146 -9.58 -14.44 9.11
N ILE A 147 -8.91 -14.97 10.13
CA ILE A 147 -8.16 -16.22 10.05
C ILE A 147 -9.04 -17.33 10.60
N GLY A 148 -9.53 -18.18 9.70
CA GLY A 148 -10.33 -19.36 10.02
C GLY A 148 -9.52 -20.47 10.71
N GLY A 149 -10.21 -21.30 11.48
CA GLY A 149 -9.67 -22.49 12.16
C GLY A 149 -9.03 -23.52 11.24
#